data_AF-A0A7S2WDF8-F1
#
_entry.id   AF-A0A7S2WDF8-F1
#
_cell.length_a   1.000
_cell.length_b   1.000
_cell.length_c   1.000
_cell.angle_alpha   90.00
_cell.angle_beta   90.00
_cell.angle_gamma   90.00
#
_symmetry.space_group_name_H-M   'P 1'
#
loop_
_entity.id
_entity.type
_entity.pdbx_description
1 polymer ?
#
loop_
_entity_poly.entity_id
_entity_poly.type
_entity_poly.pdbx_seq_one_letter_code
_entity_poly.pdbx_strand_id
1 'polypeptide(L)'
;YFATVFEGPWGDEHPNGVWNTADPVDQFTMFKVTERFLMEQIEVGNVKELLQSSVLYNLVRLKQSCSEFIKNNSRKVLMNEDFMKLATEDKALWSELRSFLR
;
A
#
# COMPACT_ATOMS: atom_id res chain seq x y z
N TYR A 1 -4.36 3.89 8.60
CA TYR A 1 -5.75 3.54 8.23
C TYR A 1 -5.82 2.28 7.36
N PHE A 2 -4.77 1.94 6.59
CA PHE A 2 -4.74 0.75 5.72
C PHE A 2 -4.31 -0.54 6.43
N ALA A 3 -3.56 -0.46 7.53
CA ALA A 3 -3.18 -1.64 8.31
C ALA A 3 -4.40 -2.46 8.76
N THR A 4 -5.48 -1.81 9.20
CA THR A 4 -6.72 -2.51 9.59
C THR A 4 -7.42 -3.20 8.43
N VAL A 5 -7.22 -2.78 7.17
CA VAL A 5 -7.74 -3.44 5.96
C VAL A 5 -6.98 -4.72 5.64
N PHE A 6 -5.74 -4.83 6.09
CA PHE A 6 -4.90 -6.00 5.84
C PHE A 6 -4.69 -6.89 7.07
N GLU A 7 -4.92 -6.37 8.27
CA GLU A 7 -4.69 -7.05 9.56
C GLU A 7 -5.98 -7.34 10.35
N GLY A 8 -7.16 -7.03 9.79
CA GLY A 8 -8.45 -7.27 10.43
C GLY A 8 -8.88 -8.75 10.44
N PRO A 9 -9.78 -9.14 11.37
CA PRO A 9 -10.39 -10.47 11.33
C PRO A 9 -11.44 -10.50 10.20
N TRP A 10 -11.05 -11.06 9.05
CA TRP A 10 -11.93 -11.22 7.88
C TRP A 10 -12.60 -12.59 7.90
N GLY A 11 -13.68 -12.73 8.68
CA GLY A 11 -14.46 -13.96 8.73
C GLY A 11 -15.70 -13.84 9.62
N ASP A 12 -16.58 -14.83 9.55
CA ASP A 12 -17.64 -15.02 10.56
C ASP A 12 -17.05 -15.75 11.77
N GLU A 13 -17.48 -15.35 12.98
CA GLU A 13 -17.02 -15.96 14.23
C GLU A 13 -17.46 -17.43 14.29
N HIS A 14 -16.51 -18.37 14.23
CA HIS A 14 -16.83 -19.78 14.47
C HIS A 14 -17.11 -20.01 15.97
N PRO A 15 -17.99 -20.97 16.33
CA PRO A 15 -18.38 -21.22 17.73
C PRO A 15 -17.23 -21.58 18.70
N ASN A 16 -16.04 -21.84 18.17
CA ASN A 16 -14.83 -22.17 18.91
C ASN A 16 -13.94 -20.94 19.21
N GLY A 17 -14.36 -19.73 18.82
CA GLY A 17 -13.61 -18.49 19.02
C GLY A 17 -12.36 -18.36 18.13
N VAL A 18 -12.20 -19.26 17.14
CA VAL A 18 -11.08 -19.24 16.19
C VAL A 18 -11.55 -18.58 14.90
N TRP A 19 -10.98 -17.42 14.58
CA TRP A 19 -11.17 -16.75 13.31
C TRP A 19 -10.40 -17.52 12.23
N ASN A 20 -11.08 -18.41 11.52
CA ASN A 20 -10.52 -18.96 10.29
C ASN A 20 -10.69 -17.90 9.22
N THR A 21 -9.58 -17.31 8.78
CA THR A 21 -9.57 -16.51 7.54
C THR A 21 -10.18 -17.37 6.45
N ALA A 22 -11.23 -16.85 5.82
CA ALA A 22 -11.92 -17.47 4.70
C ALA A 22 -10.89 -18.00 3.69
N ASP A 23 -11.20 -19.15 3.10
CA ASP A 23 -10.49 -19.88 2.06
C ASP A 23 -9.36 -19.06 1.36
N PRO A 24 -8.16 -19.60 1.13
CA PRO A 24 -7.08 -18.88 0.42
C PRO A 24 -7.49 -18.27 -0.94
N VAL A 25 -8.59 -18.73 -1.53
CA VAL A 25 -9.25 -18.16 -2.72
C VAL A 25 -9.86 -16.77 -2.45
N ASP A 26 -10.44 -16.55 -1.27
CA ASP A 26 -11.06 -15.29 -0.85
C ASP A 26 -10.01 -14.23 -0.51
N GLN A 27 -8.90 -14.63 0.12
CA GLN A 27 -7.80 -13.72 0.41
C GLN A 27 -7.20 -13.10 -0.86
N PHE A 28 -7.01 -13.92 -1.91
CA PHE A 28 -6.52 -13.45 -3.21
C PHE A 28 -7.51 -12.51 -3.93
N THR A 29 -8.80 -12.78 -3.79
CA THR A 29 -9.86 -11.94 -4.37
C THR A 29 -9.94 -10.61 -3.61
N MET A 30 -9.82 -10.64 -2.29
CA MET A 30 -9.80 -9.45 -1.45
C MET A 30 -8.63 -8.54 -1.80
N PHE A 31 -7.39 -9.07 -1.87
CA PHE A 31 -6.22 -8.28 -2.23
C PHE A 31 -6.38 -7.57 -3.58
N LYS A 32 -6.98 -8.23 -4.58
CA LYS A 32 -7.27 -7.62 -5.89
C LYS A 32 -8.29 -6.49 -5.81
N VAL A 33 -9.36 -6.66 -5.04
CA VAL A 33 -10.39 -5.63 -4.87
C VAL A 33 -9.83 -4.43 -4.11
N THR A 34 -9.08 -4.68 -3.03
CA THR A 34 -8.40 -3.63 -2.29
C THR A 34 -7.35 -2.93 -3.13
N GLU A 35 -6.54 -3.66 -3.90
CA GLU A 35 -5.54 -3.07 -4.79
C GLU A 35 -6.19 -2.07 -5.77
N ARG A 36 -7.32 -2.45 -6.40
CA ARG A 36 -8.06 -1.55 -7.29
C ARG A 36 -8.59 -0.31 -6.57
N PHE A 37 -9.18 -0.49 -5.39
CA PHE A 37 -9.71 0.63 -4.59
C PHE A 37 -8.59 1.59 -4.16
N LEU A 38 -7.46 1.06 -3.70
CA LEU A 38 -6.32 1.85 -3.28
C LEU A 38 -5.68 2.61 -4.45
N MET A 39 -5.68 2.03 -5.66
CA MET A 39 -5.24 2.70 -6.88
C MET A 39 -6.10 3.92 -7.25
N GLU A 40 -7.40 3.88 -6.99
CA GLU A 40 -8.32 5.01 -7.26
C GLU A 40 -8.23 6.11 -6.19
N GLN A 41 -7.73 5.78 -4.99
CA GLN A 41 -7.65 6.68 -3.85
C GLN A 41 -6.21 7.18 -3.58
N ILE A 42 -5.30 7.09 -4.55
CA ILE A 42 -3.93 7.58 -4.38
C ILE A 42 -3.93 9.11 -4.28
N GLU A 43 -3.36 9.61 -3.19
CA GLU A 43 -3.26 11.04 -2.88
C GLU A 43 -1.88 11.38 -2.32
N VAL A 44 -1.50 12.66 -2.39
CA VAL A 44 -0.18 13.14 -1.90
C VAL A 44 0.03 12.87 -0.41
N GLY A 45 -1.04 12.82 0.39
CA GLY A 45 -0.98 12.54 1.82
C GLY A 45 -0.83 11.06 2.17
N ASN A 46 -1.34 10.16 1.34
CA ASN A 46 -1.40 8.73 1.64
C ASN A 46 -0.43 7.87 0.81
N VAL A 47 0.17 8.43 -0.25
CA VAL A 47 1.01 7.68 -1.20
C VAL A 47 2.23 7.04 -0.54
N LYS A 48 2.75 7.63 0.55
CA LYS A 48 3.79 7.01 1.38
C LYS A 48 3.32 5.67 1.97
N GLU A 49 2.22 5.70 2.71
CA GLU A 49 1.69 4.51 3.39
C GLU A 49 1.27 3.44 2.38
N LEU A 50 0.66 3.85 1.26
CA LEU A 50 0.28 2.95 0.17
C LEU A 50 1.49 2.27 -0.45
N LEU A 51 2.57 3.02 -0.69
CA LEU A 51 3.79 2.49 -1.27
C LEU A 51 4.48 1.49 -0.32
N GLN A 52 4.58 1.82 0.97
CA GLN A 52 5.11 0.90 1.99
C GLN A 52 4.24 -0.37 2.10
N SER A 53 2.92 -0.21 2.13
CA SER A 53 1.97 -1.33 2.16
C SER A 53 2.08 -2.20 0.91
N SER A 54 2.28 -1.60 -0.27
CA SER A 54 2.44 -2.33 -1.52
C SER A 54 3.65 -3.25 -1.51
N VAL A 55 4.74 -2.84 -0.85
CA VAL A 55 5.94 -3.67 -0.69
C VAL A 55 5.72 -4.75 0.37
N LEU A 56 5.10 -4.40 1.51
CA LEU A 56 4.82 -5.34 2.59
C LEU A 56 3.91 -6.50 2.15
N TYR A 57 2.86 -6.21 1.39
CA TYR A 57 1.88 -7.19 0.90
C TYR A 57 2.17 -7.70 -0.51
N ASN A 58 3.32 -7.34 -1.10
CA ASN A 58 3.73 -7.73 -2.45
C ASN A 58 2.69 -7.39 -3.55
N LEU A 59 2.06 -6.23 -3.44
CA LEU A 59 1.06 -5.70 -4.39
C LEU A 59 1.73 -4.95 -5.54
N VAL A 60 2.13 -5.70 -6.56
CA VAL A 60 2.94 -5.19 -7.68
C VAL A 60 2.22 -4.09 -8.47
N ARG A 61 0.89 -4.18 -8.69
CA ARG A 61 0.19 -3.17 -9.49
C ARG A 61 0.01 -1.88 -8.69
N LEU A 62 -0.31 -1.99 -7.39
CA LEU A 62 -0.38 -0.84 -6.50
C LEU A 62 0.96 -0.09 -6.46
N LYS A 63 2.09 -0.80 -6.36
CA LYS A 63 3.43 -0.20 -6.38
C LYS A 63 3.69 0.58 -7.66
N GLN A 64 3.32 0.01 -8.82
CA GLN A 64 3.47 0.67 -10.11
C GLN A 64 2.63 1.95 -10.20
N SER A 65 1.36 1.88 -9.82
CA SER A 65 0.46 3.05 -9.83
C SER A 65 0.89 4.13 -8.85
N CYS A 66 1.36 3.77 -7.65
CA CYS A 66 1.94 4.72 -6.72
C CYS A 66 3.18 5.40 -7.33
N SER A 67 4.07 4.62 -7.97
CA SER A 67 5.28 5.15 -8.61
C SER A 67 4.94 6.12 -9.76
N GLU A 68 3.94 5.78 -10.58
CA GLU A 68 3.47 6.62 -11.68
C GLU A 68 2.81 7.91 -11.16
N PHE A 69 1.99 7.82 -10.11
CA PHE A 69 1.41 8.98 -9.46
C PHE A 69 2.50 9.92 -8.89
N ILE A 70 3.51 9.35 -8.23
CA ILE A 70 4.64 10.11 -7.68
C ILE A 70 5.44 10.75 -8.81
N LYS A 71 5.64 10.09 -9.95
CA LYS A 71 6.31 10.68 -11.10
C LYS A 71 5.54 11.89 -11.65
N ASN A 72 4.22 11.74 -11.83
CA ASN A 72 3.35 12.79 -12.34
C ASN A 72 3.17 13.97 -11.37
N ASN A 73 3.24 13.72 -10.06
CA ASN A 73 3.04 14.73 -9.00
C ASN A 73 4.30 15.01 -8.17
N SER A 74 5.49 14.68 -8.71
CA SER A 74 6.76 14.66 -7.98
C SER A 74 7.03 15.94 -7.20
N ARG A 75 6.71 17.11 -7.78
CA ARG A 75 6.89 18.41 -7.13
C ARG A 75 6.07 18.56 -5.83
N LYS A 76 4.80 18.13 -5.84
CA LYS A 76 3.93 18.20 -4.65
C LYS A 76 4.30 17.15 -3.61
N VAL A 77 4.66 15.96 -4.08
CA VAL A 77 5.03 14.83 -3.22
C VAL A 77 6.36 15.08 -2.50
N LEU A 78 7.38 15.60 -3.19
CA LEU A 78 8.68 15.93 -2.60
C LEU A 78 8.64 17.18 -1.69
N MET A 79 7.59 17.99 -1.79
CA MET A 79 7.32 19.08 -0.84
C MET A 79 6.62 18.61 0.43
N ASN A 80 6.08 17.38 0.45
CA ASN A 80 5.44 16.84 1.63
C ASN A 80 6.51 16.29 2.59
N GLU A 81 6.59 16.87 3.79
CA GLU A 81 7.53 16.45 4.84
C GLU A 81 7.33 14.98 5.23
N ASP A 82 6.08 14.51 5.28
CA ASP A 82 5.79 13.12 5.65
C ASP A 82 6.31 12.14 4.61
N PHE A 83 6.24 12.51 3.33
CA PHE A 83 6.83 11.71 2.26
C PHE A 83 8.35 11.75 2.33
N MET A 84 8.96 12.88 2.67
CA MET A 84 10.42 12.99 2.82
C MET A 84 10.96 12.15 3.99
N LYS A 85 10.16 11.86 5.02
CA LYS A 85 10.52 10.90 6.08
C LYS A 85 10.74 9.48 5.55
N LEU A 86 10.17 9.12 4.40
CA LEU A 86 10.44 7.84 3.73
C LEU A 86 11.94 7.67 3.43
N ALA A 87 12.65 8.76 3.12
CA ALA A 87 14.10 8.72 2.89
C ALA A 87 14.91 8.32 4.13
N THR A 88 14.36 8.53 5.33
CA THR A 88 14.98 8.14 6.60
C THR A 88 14.49 6.79 7.10
N GLU A 89 13.20 6.48 6.91
CA GLU A 89 12.56 5.24 7.38
C GLU A 89 12.95 4.03 6.53
N ASP A 90 12.88 4.17 5.20
CA ASP A 90 13.10 3.06 4.27
C ASP A 90 14.02 3.50 3.11
N LYS A 91 15.31 3.53 3.41
CA LYS A 91 16.36 3.97 2.47
C LYS A 91 16.40 3.13 1.20
N ALA A 92 16.11 1.83 1.30
CA ALA A 92 16.12 0.93 0.15
C ALA A 92 15.02 1.32 -0.83
N LEU A 93 13.79 1.44 -0.31
CA LEU A 93 12.61 1.82 -1.09
C LEU A 93 12.77 3.23 -1.67
N TRP A 94 13.29 4.18 -0.88
CA TRP A 94 13.59 5.53 -1.35
C TRP A 94 14.61 5.55 -2.49
N SER A 95 15.66 4.73 -2.41
CA SER A 95 16.68 4.67 -3.46
C SER A 95 16.13 4.13 -4.78
N GLU A 96 15.25 3.13 -4.72
CA GLU A 96 14.54 2.58 -5.88
C GLU A 96 13.63 3.65 -6.51
N LEU A 97 12.81 4.31 -5.69
CA LEU A 97 11.94 5.41 -6.14
C LEU A 97 12.75 6.55 -6.79
N ARG A 98 13.88 6.92 -6.19
CA ARG A 98 14.73 7.98 -6.71
C ARG A 98 15.36 7.62 -8.06
N SER A 99 15.59 6.32 -8.32
CA SER A 99 16.00 5.83 -9.64
C SER A 99 14.88 5.98 -10.67
N PHE A 100 13.61 5.82 -10.29
CA PHE A 100 12.45 6.01 -11.17
C PHE A 100 12.11 7.47 -11.46
N LEU A 101 12.50 8.37 -10.56
CA LEU A 101 12.30 9.82 -10.66
C LEU A 101 13.40 10.56 -11.44
N ARG A 102 14.46 9.86 -11.85
CA ARG A 102 15.55 10.41 -12.67
C ARG A 102 15.20 10.37 -14.15
#